data_AF-A0A4Z1K4A4-F1
#
_entry.id   AF-A0A4Z1K4A4-F1
#
_cell.length_a   1.000
_cell.length_b   1.000
_cell.length_c   1.000
_cell.angle_alpha   90.00
_cell.angle_beta   90.00
_cell.angle_gamma   90.00
#
_symmetry.space_group_name_H-M   'P 1'
#
loop_
_entity.id
_entity.type
_entity.pdbx_description
1 polymer ?
#
loop_
_entity_poly.entity_id
_entity_poly.type
_entity_poly.pdbx_seq_one_letter_code
_entity_poly.pdbx_strand_id
1 'polypeptide(L)'
;MVVLDKLPGLEVAVRVNGVQVQEYDDDEDVEIGPGPSGEHQASRTVSKYIEAIDGAEFSIICTLLPKLKFNAPNLRARVSVDGNYAQGRIITPEDIGRSPCKFEGPINFHPIGNRSTLQRYRFSELRISSEEGRLSSLKKDKVEAEKVGAIEIRIWRASKTVPVQPVHPQTVHSSSNTFHEKALKGQAKSHNVSYSPETTIPAPRYVNAINLDGEDYPIAIYKFKYRSKECLKQLMIIERTPEPEDSPTPGPEPDIDLDNLTAGQKERLKAFLRNEGIAAGRASNTPERKIKRERDNGEGSSNQARRKKCTTVVVDLTADSDEDA
;
A
#
# COMPACT_ATOMS: atom_id res chain seq x y z
N MET A 1 -13.95 -5.86 14.71
CA MET A 1 -14.52 -4.56 14.36
C MET A 1 -13.59 -3.50 14.91
N VAL A 2 -13.32 -2.48 14.10
CA VAL A 2 -12.37 -1.43 14.44
C VAL A 2 -13.13 -0.19 14.89
N VAL A 3 -12.69 0.38 16.01
CA VAL A 3 -13.19 1.63 16.57
C VAL A 3 -12.02 2.59 16.71
N LEU A 4 -12.23 3.86 16.37
CA LEU A 4 -11.29 4.92 16.69
C LEU A 4 -11.75 5.63 17.97
N ASP A 5 -10.89 5.68 18.98
CA ASP A 5 -11.21 6.30 20.29
C ASP A 5 -11.70 7.75 20.16
N LYS A 6 -11.17 8.48 19.17
CA LYS A 6 -11.54 9.87 18.94
C LYS A 6 -12.83 10.06 18.14
N LEU A 7 -13.47 8.97 17.69
CA LEU A 7 -14.79 8.96 17.06
C LEU A 7 -15.63 7.77 17.60
N PRO A 8 -15.96 7.79 18.91
CA PRO A 8 -16.65 6.67 19.54
C PRO A 8 -18.05 6.50 18.97
N GLY A 9 -18.46 5.25 18.73
CA GLY A 9 -19.78 4.90 18.22
C GLY A 9 -19.85 4.72 16.70
N LEU A 10 -18.74 4.95 15.98
CA LEU A 10 -18.59 4.46 14.62
C LEU A 10 -17.71 3.21 14.64
N GLU A 11 -18.27 2.09 14.19
CA GLU A 11 -17.56 0.82 14.05
C GLU A 11 -17.39 0.49 12.58
N VAL A 12 -16.18 0.11 12.17
CA VAL A 12 -15.87 -0.32 10.81
C VAL A 12 -15.39 -1.75 10.82
N ALA A 13 -15.98 -2.59 9.97
CA ALA A 13 -15.59 -3.98 9.81
C ALA A 13 -15.52 -4.37 8.34
N VAL A 14 -14.61 -5.28 8.00
CA VAL A 14 -14.56 -5.90 6.67
C VAL A 14 -15.23 -7.26 6.72
N ARG A 15 -16.03 -7.58 5.70
CA ARG A 15 -16.63 -8.89 5.51
C ARG A 15 -16.14 -9.51 4.21
N VAL A 16 -15.63 -10.73 4.28
CA VAL A 16 -15.23 -11.54 3.11
C VAL A 16 -16.24 -12.67 2.94
N ASN A 17 -16.81 -12.81 1.74
CA ASN A 17 -17.92 -13.72 1.45
C ASN A 17 -19.09 -13.61 2.45
N GLY A 18 -19.35 -12.38 2.92
CA GLY A 18 -20.43 -12.08 3.87
C GLY A 18 -20.11 -12.35 5.35
N VAL A 19 -18.96 -12.95 5.67
CA VAL A 19 -18.51 -13.22 7.04
C VAL A 19 -17.54 -12.15 7.50
N GLN A 20 -17.71 -11.62 8.71
CA GLN A 20 -16.77 -10.67 9.29
C GLN A 20 -15.40 -11.34 9.49
N VAL A 21 -14.34 -10.73 8.97
CA VAL A 21 -12.99 -11.29 9.09
C VAL A 21 -12.40 -11.01 10.46
N GLN A 22 -11.46 -11.86 10.85
CA GLN A 22 -10.58 -11.56 11.97
C GLN A 22 -9.68 -10.38 11.60
N GLU A 23 -9.60 -9.41 12.51
CA GLU A 23 -8.72 -8.27 12.41
C GLU A 23 -7.55 -8.52 13.36
N TYR A 24 -6.33 -8.23 12.90
CA TYR A 24 -5.10 -8.37 13.67
C TYR A 24 -4.50 -6.99 13.91
N ASP A 25 -3.82 -6.84 15.04
CA ASP A 25 -3.17 -5.60 15.40
C ASP A 25 -2.03 -5.28 14.42
N ASP A 26 -1.86 -3.99 14.13
CA ASP A 26 -0.78 -3.46 13.30
C ASP A 26 0.13 -2.69 14.23
N ASP A 27 1.23 -3.34 14.64
CA ASP A 27 2.19 -2.78 15.59
C ASP A 27 3.17 -1.81 14.91
N GLU A 28 3.03 -1.57 13.60
CA GLU A 28 3.82 -0.56 12.89
C GLU A 28 3.32 0.84 13.24
N ASP A 29 4.26 1.74 13.53
CA ASP A 29 3.96 3.16 13.72
C ASP A 29 3.23 3.72 12.48
N VAL A 30 2.18 4.50 12.73
CA VAL A 30 1.49 5.20 11.65
C VAL A 30 2.43 6.24 11.07
N GLU A 31 2.76 6.10 9.78
CA GLU A 31 3.59 7.06 9.06
C GLU A 31 3.02 8.49 9.17
N ILE A 32 3.84 9.41 9.65
CA ILE A 32 3.48 10.82 9.78
C ILE A 32 3.85 11.53 8.48
N GLY A 33 2.85 11.99 7.75
CA GLY A 33 3.05 12.83 6.58
C GLY A 33 3.67 14.19 6.93
N PRO A 34 4.21 14.92 5.94
CA PRO A 34 4.82 16.22 6.19
C PRO A 34 3.80 17.27 6.64
N GLY A 35 4.17 18.07 7.64
CA GLY A 35 3.40 19.23 8.10
C GLY A 35 2.20 18.90 9.00
N PRO A 36 1.43 19.93 9.40
CA PRO A 36 0.36 19.77 10.39
C PRO A 36 -0.77 18.80 9.98
N SER A 37 -1.06 18.72 8.68
CA SER A 37 -2.07 17.80 8.16
C SER A 37 -1.65 16.33 8.27
N GLY A 38 -0.35 16.03 8.19
CA GLY A 38 0.19 14.68 8.36
C GLY A 38 0.08 14.20 9.81
N GLU A 39 0.46 15.05 10.77
CA GLU A 39 0.28 14.78 12.21
C GLU A 39 -1.20 14.58 12.57
N HIS A 40 -2.07 15.43 12.02
CA HIS A 40 -3.52 15.29 12.20
C HIS A 40 -4.01 13.94 11.70
N GLN A 41 -3.69 13.57 10.45
CA GLN A 41 -4.09 12.29 9.85
C GLN A 41 -3.56 11.09 10.65
N ALA A 42 -2.28 11.10 11.02
CA ALA A 42 -1.68 10.04 11.83
C ALA A 42 -2.44 9.85 13.15
N SER A 43 -2.75 10.95 13.83
CA SER A 43 -3.51 10.94 15.09
C SER A 43 -4.98 10.49 14.95
N ARG A 44 -5.50 10.37 13.72
CA ARG A 44 -6.87 9.95 13.39
C ARG A 44 -6.90 8.60 12.67
N THR A 45 -5.75 7.95 12.53
CA THR A 45 -5.63 6.67 11.85
C THR A 45 -5.64 5.54 12.84
N VAL A 46 -6.43 4.52 12.54
CA VAL A 46 -6.31 3.19 13.12
C VAL A 46 -6.04 2.20 12.00
N SER A 47 -5.02 1.37 12.18
CA SER A 47 -4.60 0.39 11.20
C SER A 47 -4.76 -1.03 11.76
N LYS A 48 -5.18 -1.96 10.92
CA LYS A 48 -5.31 -3.39 11.24
C LYS A 48 -4.92 -4.24 10.04
N TYR A 49 -4.44 -5.44 10.32
CA TYR A 49 -4.25 -6.46 9.29
C TYR A 49 -5.50 -7.34 9.14
N ILE A 50 -5.77 -7.78 7.91
CA ILE A 50 -6.81 -8.76 7.60
C ILE A 50 -6.32 -9.79 6.58
N GLU A 51 -6.91 -10.98 6.60
CA GLU A 51 -6.65 -12.00 5.60
C GLU A 51 -7.36 -11.68 4.28
N ALA A 52 -6.59 -11.72 3.18
CA ALA A 52 -7.10 -11.71 1.82
C ALA A 52 -7.14 -13.14 1.28
N ILE A 53 -8.30 -13.50 0.72
CA ILE A 53 -8.54 -14.80 0.09
C ILE A 53 -8.73 -14.54 -1.41
N ASP A 54 -7.91 -15.19 -2.24
CA ASP A 54 -7.97 -14.98 -3.69
C ASP A 54 -9.37 -15.24 -4.26
N GLY A 55 -9.80 -14.37 -5.17
CA GLY A 55 -11.12 -14.41 -5.81
C GLY A 55 -12.31 -14.09 -4.90
N ALA A 56 -12.11 -13.95 -3.58
CA ALA A 56 -13.21 -13.70 -2.65
C ALA A 56 -13.74 -12.28 -2.74
N GLU A 57 -15.06 -12.13 -2.71
CA GLU A 57 -15.72 -10.83 -2.67
C GLU A 57 -15.70 -10.29 -1.24
N PHE A 58 -15.51 -8.98 -1.09
CA PHE A 58 -15.55 -8.34 0.21
C PHE A 58 -16.43 -7.10 0.22
N SER A 59 -16.84 -6.71 1.43
CA SER A 59 -17.58 -5.47 1.67
C SER A 59 -17.14 -4.83 2.98
N ILE A 60 -17.28 -3.52 3.06
CA ILE A 60 -16.97 -2.74 4.27
C ILE A 60 -18.29 -2.33 4.91
N ILE A 61 -18.40 -2.56 6.21
CA ILE A 61 -19.59 -2.30 7.01
C ILE A 61 -19.25 -1.20 8.00
N CYS A 62 -19.97 -0.08 7.92
CA CYS A 62 -19.92 0.98 8.91
C CYS A 62 -21.20 0.94 9.76
N THR A 63 -21.06 0.58 11.04
CA THR A 63 -22.16 0.52 12.00
C THR A 63 -22.16 1.79 12.84
N LEU A 64 -23.32 2.46 12.89
CA LEU A 64 -23.52 3.69 13.67
C LEU A 64 -24.27 3.36 14.95
N LEU A 65 -23.56 3.39 16.08
CA LEU A 65 -24.13 3.13 17.40
C LEU A 65 -24.81 4.38 17.97
N PRO A 66 -25.80 4.22 18.88
CA PRO A 66 -26.50 5.34 19.54
C PRO A 66 -25.60 6.36 20.24
N LYS A 67 -24.40 5.95 20.65
CA LYS A 67 -23.40 6.83 21.31
C LYS A 67 -22.65 7.76 20.35
N LEU A 68 -22.77 7.55 19.03
CA LEU A 68 -22.10 8.38 18.03
C LEU A 68 -22.68 9.80 18.05
N LYS A 69 -21.82 10.80 18.22
CA LYS A 69 -22.21 12.21 18.25
C LYS A 69 -21.89 12.89 16.93
N PHE A 70 -22.89 13.56 16.36
CA PHE A 70 -22.71 14.41 15.19
C PHE A 70 -22.47 15.86 15.66
N ASN A 71 -21.36 16.44 15.21
CA ASN A 71 -21.01 17.85 15.39
C ASN A 71 -20.99 18.60 14.04
N ALA A 72 -21.72 18.05 13.06
CA ALA A 72 -21.91 18.56 11.71
C ALA A 72 -23.25 18.04 11.18
N PRO A 73 -23.83 18.66 10.13
CA PRO A 73 -25.06 18.18 9.53
C PRO A 73 -24.99 16.72 9.09
N ASN A 74 -23.86 16.30 8.49
CA ASN A 74 -23.64 14.94 8.03
C ASN A 74 -22.18 14.52 8.25
N LEU A 75 -21.91 13.23 8.06
CA LEU A 75 -20.57 12.71 7.82
C LEU A 75 -20.46 12.29 6.34
N ARG A 76 -19.26 12.43 5.78
CA ARG A 76 -18.91 11.85 4.49
C ARG A 76 -17.91 10.74 4.70
N ALA A 77 -18.21 9.55 4.22
CA ALA A 77 -17.28 8.43 4.16
C ALA A 77 -16.82 8.23 2.72
N ARG A 78 -15.51 8.12 2.50
CA ARG A 78 -14.94 7.67 1.23
C ARG A 78 -14.06 6.45 1.45
N VAL A 79 -14.22 5.47 0.57
CA VAL A 79 -13.43 4.25 0.50
C VAL A 79 -12.48 4.38 -0.67
N SER A 80 -11.20 4.17 -0.38
CA SER A 80 -10.15 3.97 -1.36
C SER A 80 -9.58 2.57 -1.21
N VAL A 81 -9.32 1.90 -2.33
CA VAL A 81 -8.67 0.58 -2.37
C VAL A 81 -7.42 0.71 -3.22
N ASP A 82 -6.29 0.22 -2.72
CA ASP A 82 -4.98 0.36 -3.37
C ASP A 82 -4.61 1.81 -3.72
N GLY A 83 -5.03 2.75 -2.86
CA GLY A 83 -4.84 4.19 -3.06
C GLY A 83 -5.73 4.83 -4.14
N ASN A 84 -6.64 4.07 -4.76
CA ASN A 84 -7.60 4.58 -5.73
C ASN A 84 -8.98 4.76 -5.08
N TYR A 85 -9.61 5.92 -5.29
CA TYR A 85 -10.98 6.15 -4.83
C TYR A 85 -11.93 5.15 -5.50
N ALA A 86 -12.79 4.50 -4.71
CA ALA A 86 -13.72 3.50 -5.21
C ALA A 86 -15.19 3.83 -4.93
N GLN A 87 -15.51 4.30 -3.72
CA GLN A 87 -16.90 4.58 -3.34
C GLN A 87 -16.98 5.67 -2.28
N GLY A 88 -18.07 6.42 -2.26
CA GLY A 88 -18.36 7.40 -1.22
C GLY A 88 -19.83 7.41 -0.85
N ARG A 89 -20.12 7.72 0.42
CA ARG A 89 -21.49 7.88 0.94
C ARG A 89 -21.57 9.05 1.90
N ILE A 90 -22.74 9.68 1.93
CA ILE A 90 -23.14 10.57 3.02
C ILE A 90 -23.83 9.72 4.07
N ILE A 91 -23.45 9.93 5.31
CA ILE A 91 -24.02 9.30 6.50
C ILE A 91 -24.69 10.42 7.29
N THR A 92 -25.97 10.27 7.58
CA THR A 92 -26.77 11.30 8.25
C THR A 92 -27.07 10.90 9.70
N PRO A 93 -27.45 11.84 10.58
CA PRO A 93 -27.84 11.51 11.96
C PRO A 93 -28.98 10.50 12.04
N GLU A 94 -29.88 10.48 11.05
CA GLU A 94 -30.99 9.55 10.99
C GLU A 94 -30.56 8.10 10.80
N ASP A 95 -29.33 7.84 10.34
CA ASP A 95 -28.76 6.49 10.16
C ASP A 95 -28.33 5.84 11.48
N ILE A 96 -28.26 6.59 12.59
CA ILE A 96 -27.88 6.07 13.90
C ILE A 96 -28.89 4.99 14.37
N GLY A 97 -28.37 3.84 14.78
CA GLY A 97 -29.19 2.72 15.27
C GLY A 97 -30.00 2.02 14.17
N ARG A 98 -29.81 2.38 12.89
CA ARG A 98 -30.39 1.69 11.74
C ARG A 98 -29.45 0.61 11.21
N SER A 99 -29.83 0.01 10.08
CA SER A 99 -28.99 -0.90 9.32
C SER A 99 -27.63 -0.27 8.99
N PRO A 100 -26.53 -1.01 9.09
CA PRO A 100 -25.20 -0.50 8.80
C PRO A 100 -25.06 0.05 7.37
N CYS A 101 -24.26 1.11 7.22
CA CYS A 101 -23.86 1.61 5.90
C CYS A 101 -22.89 0.61 5.26
N LYS A 102 -23.25 0.08 4.09
CA LYS A 102 -22.46 -0.91 3.37
C LYS A 102 -21.74 -0.31 2.17
N PHE A 103 -20.46 -0.62 2.01
CA PHE A 103 -19.67 -0.34 0.82
C PHE A 103 -19.32 -1.66 0.16
N GLU A 104 -19.77 -1.82 -1.09
CA GLU A 104 -19.65 -3.08 -1.84
C GLU A 104 -18.79 -2.93 -3.07
N GLY A 105 -18.55 -1.70 -3.52
CA GLY A 105 -17.83 -1.45 -4.76
C GLY A 105 -18.26 -0.16 -5.45
N PRO A 106 -17.54 0.25 -6.51
CA PRO A 106 -17.92 1.38 -7.34
C PRO A 106 -19.29 1.18 -8.00
N ILE A 107 -20.04 2.27 -8.07
CA ILE A 107 -21.32 2.34 -8.78
C ILE A 107 -21.11 3.16 -10.05
N ASN A 108 -21.32 2.52 -11.20
CA ASN A 108 -21.22 3.15 -12.51
C ASN A 108 -22.61 3.59 -12.98
N PHE A 109 -22.73 4.83 -13.44
CA PHE A 109 -23.93 5.31 -14.11
C PHE A 109 -23.75 5.22 -15.62
N HIS A 110 -24.69 4.57 -16.30
CA HIS A 110 -24.75 4.45 -17.74
C HIS A 110 -25.84 5.39 -18.26
N PRO A 111 -25.47 6.53 -18.89
CA PRO A 111 -26.44 7.48 -19.42
C PRO A 111 -27.33 6.84 -20.49
N ILE A 112 -26.74 5.98 -21.32
CA ILE A 112 -27.46 5.18 -22.30
C ILE A 112 -28.27 4.11 -21.55
N GLY A 113 -29.59 4.25 -21.56
CA GLY A 113 -30.51 3.36 -20.85
C GLY A 113 -30.76 3.71 -19.39
N ASN A 114 -30.22 4.84 -18.89
CA ASN A 114 -30.44 5.37 -17.54
C ASN A 114 -30.34 4.30 -16.43
N ARG A 115 -29.29 3.48 -16.49
CA ARG A 115 -29.09 2.35 -15.57
C ARG A 115 -27.86 2.57 -14.71
N SER A 116 -27.92 2.06 -13.48
CA SER A 116 -26.77 2.00 -12.59
C SER A 116 -26.31 0.56 -12.45
N THR A 117 -24.99 0.36 -12.44
CA THR A 117 -24.39 -0.95 -12.19
C THR A 117 -23.42 -0.87 -11.02
N LEU A 118 -23.30 -1.98 -10.28
CA LEU A 118 -22.36 -2.17 -9.19
C LEU A 118 -21.32 -3.19 -9.64
N GLN A 119 -20.04 -2.89 -9.42
CA GLN A 119 -18.99 -3.90 -9.49
C GLN A 119 -18.45 -4.16 -8.10
N ARG A 120 -18.59 -5.39 -7.60
CA ARG A 120 -18.21 -5.70 -6.23
C ARG A 120 -16.71 -5.77 -6.06
N TYR A 121 -16.23 -5.37 -4.88
CA TYR A 121 -14.83 -5.57 -4.53
C TYR A 121 -14.48 -7.06 -4.50
N ARG A 122 -13.31 -7.40 -5.05
CA ARG A 122 -12.80 -8.77 -5.07
C ARG A 122 -11.30 -8.76 -4.87
N PHE A 123 -10.80 -9.58 -3.95
CA PHE A 123 -9.35 -9.78 -3.84
C PHE A 123 -8.83 -10.57 -5.05
N SER A 124 -7.66 -10.19 -5.53
CA SER A 124 -6.99 -10.86 -6.65
C SER A 124 -5.51 -10.98 -6.36
N GLU A 125 -4.95 -12.16 -6.60
CA GLU A 125 -3.53 -12.42 -6.41
C GLU A 125 -2.65 -11.60 -7.36
N LEU A 126 -1.56 -11.04 -6.81
CA LEU A 126 -0.56 -10.28 -7.55
C LEU A 126 0.30 -11.18 -8.43
N ARG A 127 0.51 -10.76 -9.67
CA ARG A 127 1.43 -11.41 -10.60
C ARG A 127 2.81 -10.76 -10.50
N ILE A 128 3.74 -11.46 -9.87
CA ILE A 128 5.12 -11.01 -9.71
C ILE A 128 5.97 -11.57 -10.84
N SER A 129 6.58 -10.69 -11.63
CA SER A 129 7.46 -11.06 -12.74
C SER A 129 8.91 -10.64 -12.46
N SER A 130 9.87 -11.45 -12.91
CA SER A 130 11.30 -11.18 -12.87
C SER A 130 11.87 -10.74 -14.23
N GLU A 131 11.02 -10.50 -15.23
CA GLU A 131 11.44 -10.20 -16.59
C GLU A 131 12.12 -8.82 -16.71
N GLU A 132 13.29 -8.81 -17.35
CA GLU A 132 14.10 -7.59 -17.54
C GLU A 132 13.39 -6.53 -18.38
N GLY A 133 12.50 -6.91 -19.30
CA GLY A 133 11.71 -5.98 -20.11
C GLY A 133 10.84 -5.03 -19.28
N ARG A 134 10.46 -5.45 -18.06
CA ARG A 134 9.68 -4.63 -17.12
C ARG A 134 10.52 -3.65 -16.29
N LEU A 135 11.86 -3.69 -16.39
CA LEU A 135 12.72 -2.74 -15.68
C LEU A 135 12.45 -1.29 -16.10
N SER A 136 11.97 -1.08 -17.33
CA SER A 136 11.56 0.22 -17.84
C SER A 136 10.42 0.86 -17.03
N SER A 137 9.50 0.05 -16.48
CA SER A 137 8.39 0.52 -15.64
C SER A 137 8.68 0.49 -14.13
N LEU A 138 9.86 0.05 -13.70
CA LEU A 138 10.17 -0.21 -12.29
C LEU A 138 9.88 0.96 -11.34
N LYS A 139 10.12 2.21 -11.78
CA LYS A 139 9.82 3.40 -10.97
C LYS A 139 8.31 3.55 -10.73
N LYS A 140 7.50 3.33 -11.76
CA LYS A 140 6.04 3.37 -11.67
C LYS A 140 5.54 2.20 -10.82
N ASP A 141 6.05 1.00 -11.08
CA ASP A 141 5.72 -0.21 -10.33
C ASP A 141 5.99 -0.01 -8.82
N LYS A 142 7.09 0.67 -8.44
CA LYS A 142 7.40 0.98 -7.03
C LYS A 142 6.35 1.89 -6.38
N VAL A 143 6.02 3.01 -7.02
CA VAL A 143 5.04 3.98 -6.49
C VAL A 143 3.65 3.34 -6.36
N GLU A 144 3.28 2.49 -7.31
CA GLU A 144 2.01 1.79 -7.27
C GLU A 144 2.02 0.64 -6.25
N ALA A 145 3.12 -0.10 -6.16
CA ALA A 145 3.33 -1.16 -5.16
C ALA A 145 3.20 -0.63 -3.74
N GLU A 146 3.64 0.60 -3.42
CA GLU A 146 3.47 1.23 -2.10
C GLU A 146 1.99 1.36 -1.69
N LYS A 147 1.11 1.66 -2.65
CA LYS A 147 -0.33 1.88 -2.41
C LYS A 147 -1.12 0.58 -2.32
N VAL A 148 -0.68 -0.45 -3.06
CA VAL A 148 -1.37 -1.75 -3.13
C VAL A 148 -1.37 -2.46 -1.77
N GLY A 149 -2.42 -3.22 -1.49
CA GLY A 149 -2.53 -4.03 -0.28
C GLY A 149 -3.18 -3.28 0.88
N ALA A 150 -3.95 -2.22 0.60
CA ALA A 150 -4.63 -1.45 1.63
C ALA A 150 -6.04 -1.01 1.20
N ILE A 151 -6.98 -1.13 2.14
CA ILE A 151 -8.31 -0.53 2.06
C ILE A 151 -8.33 0.62 3.06
N GLU A 152 -8.67 1.82 2.62
CA GLU A 152 -8.69 3.01 3.44
C GLU A 152 -10.08 3.64 3.44
N ILE A 153 -10.63 3.86 4.64
CA ILE A 153 -11.92 4.53 4.84
C ILE A 153 -11.66 5.84 5.58
N ARG A 154 -11.84 6.94 4.88
CA ARG A 154 -11.73 8.29 5.45
C ARG A 154 -13.11 8.86 5.74
N ILE A 155 -13.24 9.46 6.91
CA ILE A 155 -14.48 10.10 7.37
C ILE A 155 -14.23 11.60 7.56
N TRP A 156 -15.09 12.45 7.02
CA TRP A 156 -15.06 13.90 7.21
C TRP A 156 -16.39 14.40 7.78
N ARG A 157 -16.35 15.53 8.47
CA ARG A 157 -17.54 16.34 8.70
C ARG A 157 -18.01 16.93 7.38
N ALA A 158 -19.29 16.82 7.10
CA ALA A 158 -19.88 17.25 5.84
C ALA A 158 -21.02 18.24 6.05
N SER A 159 -21.16 19.18 5.11
CA SER A 159 -22.28 20.12 5.04
C SER A 159 -23.62 19.39 4.82
N LYS A 160 -24.72 20.16 4.84
CA LYS A 160 -26.00 19.70 4.30
C LYS A 160 -25.82 19.27 2.83
N THR A 161 -26.57 18.26 2.41
CA THR A 161 -26.53 17.72 1.05
C THR A 161 -27.40 18.52 0.10
N VAL A 162 -26.92 18.70 -1.13
CA VAL A 162 -27.71 19.22 -2.25
C VAL A 162 -27.91 18.08 -3.26
N PRO A 163 -29.15 17.77 -3.69
CA PRO A 163 -29.38 16.80 -4.76
C PRO A 163 -28.66 17.22 -6.04
N VAL A 164 -28.02 16.27 -6.72
CA VAL A 164 -27.38 16.51 -8.02
C VAL A 164 -27.78 15.42 -8.99
N GLN A 165 -27.69 15.72 -10.28
CA GLN A 165 -27.80 14.69 -11.32
C GLN A 165 -26.51 13.84 -11.31
N PRO A 166 -26.60 12.55 -11.67
CA PRO A 166 -25.40 11.76 -11.91
C PRO A 166 -24.56 12.43 -12.99
N VAL A 167 -23.29 12.67 -12.69
CA VAL A 167 -22.32 13.13 -13.68
C VAL A 167 -21.80 11.90 -14.44
N HIS A 168 -21.23 12.12 -15.64
CA HIS A 168 -20.61 11.13 -16.52
C HIS A 168 -19.84 10.02 -15.78
N PRO A 169 -19.76 8.81 -16.36
CA PRO A 169 -19.21 7.62 -15.70
C PRO A 169 -17.87 7.91 -15.03
N GLN A 170 -17.79 7.68 -13.72
CA GLN A 170 -16.51 7.59 -13.04
C GLN A 170 -15.89 6.26 -13.44
N THR A 171 -14.88 6.27 -14.32
CA THR A 171 -14.10 5.07 -14.58
C THR A 171 -13.24 4.79 -13.36
N VAL A 172 -13.71 3.91 -12.49
CA VAL A 172 -12.91 3.43 -11.35
C VAL A 172 -11.98 2.35 -11.86
N HIS A 173 -10.69 2.65 -11.90
CA HIS A 173 -9.66 1.71 -12.31
C HIS A 173 -9.21 0.88 -11.11
N SER A 174 -9.07 -0.44 -11.29
CA SER A 174 -8.30 -1.27 -10.37
C SER A 174 -6.82 -0.90 -10.46
N SER A 175 -6.07 -1.16 -9.39
CA SER A 175 -4.62 -1.14 -9.44
C SER A 175 -4.10 -2.17 -10.47
N SER A 176 -2.88 -1.96 -10.95
CA SER A 176 -2.14 -2.97 -11.71
C SER A 176 -2.11 -4.26 -10.93
N ASN A 177 -2.35 -5.38 -11.60
CA ASN A 177 -2.20 -6.69 -11.00
C ASN A 177 -0.81 -7.31 -11.25
N THR A 178 0.06 -6.64 -12.00
CA THR A 178 1.37 -7.18 -12.38
C THR A 178 2.48 -6.21 -11.99
N PHE A 179 3.47 -6.71 -11.26
CA PHE A 179 4.61 -5.94 -10.77
C PHE A 179 5.92 -6.68 -11.03
N HIS A 180 7.00 -5.93 -11.24
CA HIS A 180 8.33 -6.52 -11.15
C HIS A 180 8.66 -6.85 -9.68
N GLU A 181 9.26 -8.01 -9.42
CA GLU A 181 9.76 -8.43 -8.10
C GLU A 181 10.54 -7.34 -7.33
N LYS A 182 11.39 -6.58 -8.02
CA LYS A 182 12.19 -5.49 -7.44
C LYS A 182 11.34 -4.32 -6.91
N ALA A 183 10.08 -4.19 -7.33
CA ALA A 183 9.16 -3.18 -6.82
C ALA A 183 8.52 -3.58 -5.48
N LEU A 184 8.31 -4.89 -5.27
CA LEU A 184 7.70 -5.45 -4.06
C LEU A 184 8.73 -5.95 -3.04
N LYS A 185 10.03 -5.89 -3.37
CA LYS A 185 11.09 -6.41 -2.51
C LYS A 185 11.05 -5.76 -1.12
N GLY A 186 10.98 -6.60 -0.09
CA GLY A 186 10.86 -6.18 1.31
C GLY A 186 9.43 -5.87 1.76
N GLN A 187 8.45 -5.90 0.86
CA GLN A 187 7.04 -5.77 1.18
C GLN A 187 6.37 -7.14 1.02
N ALA A 188 5.91 -7.73 2.10
CA ALA A 188 5.17 -8.98 2.05
C ALA A 188 3.73 -8.73 1.56
N LYS A 189 3.56 -8.27 0.31
CA LYS A 189 2.26 -7.99 -0.34
C LYS A 189 1.93 -9.09 -1.34
N SER A 190 0.73 -9.63 -1.25
CA SER A 190 0.32 -10.80 -2.04
C SER A 190 -0.84 -10.54 -2.99
N HIS A 191 -1.71 -9.58 -2.69
CA HIS A 191 -2.99 -9.40 -3.39
C HIS A 191 -3.22 -7.92 -3.70
N ASN A 192 -4.03 -7.65 -4.73
CA ASN A 192 -4.64 -6.36 -5.00
C ASN A 192 -6.18 -6.45 -4.92
N VAL A 193 -6.86 -5.33 -5.17
CA VAL A 193 -8.32 -5.30 -5.37
C VAL A 193 -8.65 -5.23 -6.86
N SER A 194 -9.43 -6.21 -7.30
CA SER A 194 -10.13 -6.26 -8.57
C SER A 194 -11.64 -6.04 -8.36
N TYR A 195 -12.40 -6.04 -9.45
CA TYR A 195 -13.83 -5.81 -9.43
C TYR A 195 -14.59 -6.95 -10.13
N SER A 196 -15.74 -7.32 -9.58
CA SER A 196 -16.63 -8.30 -10.22
C SER A 196 -17.20 -7.77 -11.55
N PRO A 197 -17.81 -8.64 -12.37
CA PRO A 197 -18.68 -8.21 -13.45
C PRO A 197 -19.78 -7.27 -12.94
N GLU A 198 -20.21 -6.37 -13.81
CA GLU A 198 -21.26 -5.39 -13.50
C GLU A 198 -22.60 -6.07 -13.24
N THR A 199 -23.24 -5.70 -12.12
CA THR A 199 -24.60 -6.11 -11.78
C THR A 199 -25.52 -4.89 -11.77
N THR A 200 -26.65 -4.95 -12.46
CA THR A 200 -27.64 -3.85 -12.46
C THR A 200 -28.22 -3.64 -11.07
N ILE A 201 -28.30 -2.38 -10.65
CA ILE A 201 -28.91 -1.96 -9.39
C ILE A 201 -29.91 -0.83 -9.61
N PRO A 202 -30.84 -0.60 -8.66
CA PRO A 202 -31.65 0.62 -8.66
C PRO A 202 -30.77 1.87 -8.67
N ALA A 203 -31.22 2.92 -9.37
CA ALA A 203 -30.50 4.18 -9.43
C ALA A 203 -30.33 4.77 -8.01
N PRO A 204 -29.10 5.02 -7.54
CA PRO A 204 -28.89 5.64 -6.25
C PRO A 204 -29.22 7.13 -6.31
N ARG A 205 -29.46 7.72 -5.15
CA ARG A 205 -29.59 9.17 -5.03
C ARG A 205 -28.21 9.81 -5.01
N TYR A 206 -27.94 10.68 -5.98
CA TYR A 206 -26.71 11.46 -6.04
C TYR A 206 -26.88 12.78 -5.29
N VAL A 207 -25.89 13.09 -4.46
CA VAL A 207 -25.86 14.32 -3.66
C VAL A 207 -24.45 14.90 -3.65
N ASN A 208 -24.37 16.22 -3.56
CA ASN A 208 -23.14 16.93 -3.27
C ASN A 208 -23.12 17.44 -1.83
N ALA A 209 -21.92 17.52 -1.26
CA ALA A 209 -21.64 18.08 0.06
C ALA A 209 -20.19 18.59 0.10
N ILE A 210 -19.90 19.48 1.04
CA ILE A 210 -18.57 20.06 1.23
C ILE A 210 -17.97 19.49 2.52
N ASN A 211 -16.68 19.15 2.49
CA ASN A 211 -15.95 18.77 3.70
C ASN A 211 -15.68 20.03 4.53
N LEU A 212 -16.22 20.10 5.74
CA LEU A 212 -16.21 21.32 6.55
C LEU A 212 -14.80 21.69 7.06
N ASP A 213 -13.94 20.69 7.24
CA ASP A 213 -12.57 20.84 7.75
C ASP A 213 -11.52 20.88 6.62
N GLY A 214 -11.95 20.81 5.36
CA GLY A 214 -11.07 20.59 4.21
C GLY A 214 -10.84 19.11 3.89
N GLU A 215 -10.20 18.83 2.75
CA GLU A 215 -9.95 17.46 2.28
C GLU A 215 -8.85 16.74 3.08
N ASP A 216 -7.84 17.48 3.58
CA ASP A 216 -6.69 16.92 4.31
C ASP A 216 -6.92 16.70 5.81
N TYR A 217 -8.11 17.07 6.32
CA TYR A 217 -8.46 16.97 7.74
C TYR A 217 -9.64 16.02 7.99
N PRO A 218 -9.52 14.72 7.66
CA PRO A 218 -10.52 13.73 8.06
C PRO A 218 -10.57 13.61 9.59
N ILE A 219 -11.76 13.31 10.13
CA ILE A 219 -11.96 13.08 11.56
C ILE A 219 -11.69 11.64 11.99
N ALA A 220 -11.61 10.71 11.03
CA ALA A 220 -11.20 9.32 11.23
C ALA A 220 -10.67 8.72 9.92
N ILE A 221 -9.65 7.87 10.04
CA ILE A 221 -9.10 7.05 8.97
C ILE A 221 -9.00 5.62 9.48
N TYR A 222 -9.71 4.70 8.83
CA TYR A 222 -9.60 3.26 9.10
C TYR A 222 -8.80 2.64 7.96
N LYS A 223 -7.66 2.03 8.28
CA LYS A 223 -6.77 1.41 7.30
C LYS A 223 -6.71 -0.10 7.55
N PHE A 224 -7.15 -0.88 6.57
CA PHE A 224 -7.04 -2.33 6.60
C PHE A 224 -5.95 -2.77 5.63
N LYS A 225 -4.81 -3.19 6.16
CA LYS A 225 -3.71 -3.81 5.38
C LYS A 225 -4.08 -5.27 5.15
N TYR A 226 -4.35 -5.67 3.91
CA TYR A 226 -4.78 -7.04 3.62
C TYR A 226 -3.65 -7.86 2.99
N ARG A 227 -3.50 -9.12 3.40
CA ARG A 227 -2.41 -10.03 3.00
C ARG A 227 -2.93 -11.46 2.96
N SER A 228 -2.29 -12.32 2.17
CA SER A 228 -2.56 -13.76 2.24
C SER A 228 -2.21 -14.29 3.62
N LYS A 229 -2.82 -15.41 4.01
CA LYS A 229 -2.51 -16.08 5.27
C LYS A 229 -1.03 -16.38 5.45
N GLU A 230 -0.36 -16.78 4.37
CA GLU A 230 1.07 -17.06 4.35
C GLU A 230 1.89 -15.80 4.63
N CYS A 231 1.56 -14.68 3.99
CA CYS A 231 2.22 -13.39 4.27
C CYS A 231 1.98 -12.92 5.71
N LEU A 232 0.79 -13.11 6.27
CA LEU A 232 0.52 -12.78 7.68
C LEU A 232 1.36 -13.62 8.65
N LYS A 233 1.58 -14.91 8.36
CA LYS A 233 2.52 -15.76 9.11
C LYS A 233 3.98 -15.36 8.94
N GLN A 234 4.37 -14.93 7.73
CA GLN A 234 5.72 -14.45 7.47
C GLN A 234 6.02 -13.16 8.24
N LEU A 235 5.04 -12.27 8.32
CA LEU A 235 5.06 -11.03 9.11
C LEU A 235 4.89 -11.26 10.62
N MET A 236 4.72 -12.51 11.07
CA MET A 236 4.49 -12.88 12.47
C MET A 236 3.26 -12.23 13.10
N ILE A 237 2.31 -11.79 12.29
CA ILE A 237 1.00 -11.27 12.73
C ILE A 237 0.11 -12.43 13.18
N ILE A 238 0.24 -13.58 12.51
CA ILE A 238 -0.40 -14.84 12.89
C ILE A 238 0.72 -15.82 13.26
N GLU A 239 0.49 -16.63 14.30
CA GLU A 239 1.40 -17.70 14.69
C GLU A 239 1.76 -18.60 13.51
N ARG A 240 3.06 -18.90 13.38
CA ARG A 240 3.52 -19.87 12.40
C ARG A 240 3.03 -21.25 12.83
N THR A 241 2.51 -22.02 11.87
CA THR A 241 2.33 -23.45 12.11
C THR A 241 3.72 -24.01 12.38
N PRO A 242 3.95 -24.71 13.51
CA PRO A 242 5.24 -25.34 13.74
C PRO A 242 5.53 -26.26 12.56
N GLU A 243 6.73 -26.14 11.98
CA GLU A 243 7.19 -27.13 11.01
C GLU A 243 7.19 -28.49 11.70
N PRO A 244 6.73 -29.57 11.04
CA PRO A 244 6.80 -30.89 11.64
C PRO A 244 8.27 -31.18 11.99
N GLU A 245 8.53 -31.56 13.24
CA GLU A 245 9.86 -31.89 13.78
C GLU A 245 10.54 -33.06 13.03
N ASP A 246 9.84 -33.69 12.10
CA ASP A 246 10.29 -34.83 11.30
C ASP A 246 10.89 -34.46 9.93
N SER A 247 11.22 -33.19 9.68
CA SER A 247 12.13 -32.90 8.56
C SER A 247 13.56 -33.27 9.00
N PRO A 248 14.19 -34.31 8.40
CA PRO A 248 15.55 -34.65 8.77
C PRO A 248 16.40 -33.41 8.49
N THR A 249 16.96 -32.82 9.54
CA THR A 249 18.04 -31.84 9.41
C THR A 249 19.05 -32.48 8.46
N PRO A 250 19.38 -31.87 7.30
CA PRO A 250 20.49 -32.35 6.52
C PRO A 250 21.68 -32.32 7.48
N GLY A 251 22.17 -33.50 7.84
CA GLY A 251 23.39 -33.59 8.64
C GLY A 251 24.46 -32.75 7.97
N PRO A 252 25.38 -32.14 8.73
CA PRO A 252 26.46 -31.35 8.15
C PRO A 252 27.04 -32.14 6.98
N GLU A 253 27.00 -31.55 5.78
CA GLU A 253 27.65 -32.15 4.62
C GLU A 253 29.08 -32.49 5.06
N PRO A 254 29.57 -33.71 4.81
CA PRO A 254 30.90 -34.08 5.22
C PRO A 254 31.86 -33.02 4.68
N ASP A 255 32.70 -32.49 5.56
CA ASP A 255 33.74 -31.53 5.18
C ASP A 255 34.44 -32.08 3.94
N ILE A 256 34.32 -31.37 2.83
CA ILE A 256 34.90 -31.82 1.56
C ILE A 256 36.40 -31.76 1.77
N ASP A 257 37.01 -32.92 1.99
CA ASP A 257 38.45 -33.07 2.10
C ASP A 257 39.10 -32.66 0.77
N LEU A 258 39.58 -31.42 0.74
CA LEU A 258 40.21 -30.79 -0.43
C LEU A 258 41.48 -31.55 -0.86
N ASP A 259 42.11 -32.31 0.05
CA ASP A 259 43.33 -33.06 -0.22
C ASP A 259 43.02 -34.39 -0.95
N ASN A 260 41.83 -34.96 -0.74
CA ASN A 260 41.36 -36.22 -1.33
C ASN A 260 40.41 -36.06 -2.53
N LEU A 261 40.49 -34.95 -3.27
CA LEU A 261 39.72 -34.78 -4.51
C LEU A 261 40.23 -35.71 -5.63
N THR A 262 39.30 -36.41 -6.30
CA THR A 262 39.61 -37.18 -7.51
C THR A 262 40.06 -36.27 -8.67
N ALA A 263 40.75 -36.82 -9.66
CA ALA A 263 41.28 -36.05 -10.80
C ALA A 263 40.19 -35.22 -11.52
N GLY A 264 38.99 -35.79 -11.71
CA GLY A 264 37.87 -35.09 -12.32
C GLY A 264 37.27 -33.97 -11.46
N GLN A 265 37.29 -34.11 -10.13
CA GLN A 265 36.85 -33.05 -9.21
C GLN A 265 37.88 -31.91 -9.15
N LYS A 266 39.18 -32.23 -9.16
CA LYS A 266 40.27 -31.23 -9.26
C LYS A 266 40.18 -30.43 -10.55
N GLU A 267 39.81 -31.06 -11.66
CA GLU A 267 39.63 -30.39 -12.95
C GLU A 267 38.41 -29.45 -12.95
N ARG A 268 37.28 -29.87 -12.39
CA ARG A 268 36.09 -29.01 -12.22
C ARG A 268 36.36 -27.82 -11.30
N LEU A 269 37.08 -28.03 -10.20
CA LEU A 269 37.46 -26.96 -9.28
C LEU A 269 38.40 -25.95 -9.96
N LYS A 270 39.38 -26.43 -10.75
CA LYS A 270 40.24 -25.55 -11.55
C LYS A 270 39.47 -24.76 -12.60
N ALA A 271 38.51 -25.39 -13.27
CA ALA A 271 37.66 -24.71 -14.25
C ALA A 271 36.79 -23.62 -13.59
N PHE A 272 36.24 -23.90 -12.42
CA PHE A 272 35.48 -22.94 -11.62
C PHE A 272 36.34 -21.75 -11.20
N LEU A 273 37.53 -21.98 -10.63
CA LEU A 273 38.46 -20.93 -10.22
C LEU A 273 38.97 -20.08 -11.40
N ARG A 274 39.06 -20.67 -12.60
CA ARG A 274 39.40 -19.96 -13.83
C ARG A 274 38.26 -19.07 -14.32
N ASN A 275 37.03 -19.54 -14.25
CA ASN A 275 35.83 -18.76 -14.62
C ASN A 275 35.56 -17.63 -13.63
N GLU A 276 35.81 -17.84 -12.34
CA GLU A 276 35.67 -16.82 -11.29
C GLU A 276 36.87 -15.86 -11.18
N GLY A 277 37.92 -16.06 -12.00
CA GLY A 277 39.06 -15.14 -12.09
C GLY A 277 40.01 -15.15 -10.88
N ILE A 278 39.98 -16.22 -10.06
CA ILE A 278 40.75 -16.35 -8.81
C ILE A 278 42.11 -17.05 -9.05
N ALA A 279 42.37 -17.57 -10.25
CA ALA A 279 43.61 -18.26 -10.57
C ALA A 279 44.84 -17.33 -10.44
N ALA A 280 45.68 -17.63 -9.44
CA ALA A 280 46.94 -16.95 -9.16
C ALA A 280 47.86 -16.92 -10.38
N GLY A 281 48.24 -15.70 -10.79
CA GLY A 281 49.31 -15.49 -11.77
C GLY A 281 48.85 -14.86 -13.09
N ARG A 282 48.35 -13.63 -13.04
CA ARG A 282 48.58 -12.59 -14.07
C ARG A 282 48.13 -11.24 -13.52
N ALA A 283 49.03 -10.26 -13.55
CA ALA A 283 48.68 -8.87 -13.33
C ALA A 283 47.70 -8.41 -14.42
N SER A 284 46.45 -8.13 -14.07
CA SER A 284 45.59 -7.32 -14.92
C SER A 284 44.54 -6.56 -14.12
N ASN A 285 44.38 -5.30 -14.51
CA ASN A 285 43.56 -4.28 -13.89
C ASN A 285 42.07 -4.66 -13.90
N THR A 286 41.49 -4.93 -12.73
CA THR A 286 40.04 -4.87 -12.51
C THR A 286 39.74 -4.21 -11.16
N PRO A 287 38.66 -3.40 -11.06
CA PRO A 287 38.42 -2.57 -9.88
C PRO A 287 38.04 -3.46 -8.69
N GLU A 288 38.74 -3.22 -7.57
CA GLU A 288 38.51 -3.88 -6.28
C GLU A 288 37.01 -3.96 -5.94
N ARG A 289 36.48 -5.19 -5.85
CA ARG A 289 35.20 -5.43 -5.17
C ARG A 289 35.39 -5.06 -3.70
N LYS A 290 34.98 -3.85 -3.34
CA LYS A 290 34.88 -3.40 -1.94
C LYS A 290 33.89 -4.31 -1.22
N ILE A 291 34.42 -5.27 -0.47
CA ILE A 291 33.67 -6.00 0.55
C ILE A 291 33.24 -4.96 1.58
N LYS A 292 31.93 -4.75 1.70
CA LYS A 292 31.34 -3.81 2.64
C LYS A 292 31.40 -4.46 4.03
N ARG A 293 32.51 -4.24 4.74
CA ARG A 293 32.61 -4.56 6.17
C ARG A 293 31.76 -3.57 6.95
N GLU A 294 31.00 -4.07 7.91
CA GLU A 294 30.30 -3.23 8.88
C GLU A 294 31.31 -2.37 9.64
N ARG A 295 30.98 -1.08 9.80
CA ARG A 295 31.85 -0.12 10.47
C ARG A 295 31.38 -0.03 11.92
N ASP A 296 32.20 -0.57 12.81
CA ASP A 296 32.10 -0.38 14.25
C ASP A 296 32.29 1.10 14.60
N ASN A 297 31.51 1.57 15.56
CA ASN A 297 31.44 2.97 15.99
C ASN A 297 32.69 3.33 16.79
N GLY A 298 33.59 4.10 16.19
CA GLY A 298 34.75 4.68 16.86
C GLY A 298 35.00 6.09 16.35
N GLU A 299 34.94 7.05 17.28
CA GLU A 299 35.15 8.48 17.11
C GLU A 299 36.49 8.82 16.43
N GLY A 300 36.52 9.90 15.63
CA GLY A 300 37.77 10.59 15.33
C GLY A 300 37.98 11.06 13.88
N SER A 301 37.75 12.35 13.67
CA SER A 301 38.60 13.29 12.91
C SER A 301 38.63 13.33 11.36
N SER A 302 38.12 14.47 10.86
CA SER A 302 38.58 15.35 9.77
C SER A 302 39.34 14.80 8.54
N ASN A 303 38.81 14.99 7.33
CA ASN A 303 39.25 16.07 6.43
C ASN A 303 38.59 16.09 5.03
N GLN A 304 38.11 17.28 4.72
CA GLN A 304 37.91 18.01 3.45
C GLN A 304 38.08 17.36 2.05
N ALA A 305 37.02 17.62 1.25
CA ALA A 305 36.98 18.21 -0.10
C ALA A 305 37.15 17.33 -1.37
N ARG A 306 36.06 17.29 -2.15
CA ARG A 306 36.00 17.86 -3.52
C ARG A 306 34.54 18.05 -3.98
N ARG A 307 34.00 19.26 -3.82
CA ARG A 307 32.71 19.72 -4.36
C ARG A 307 32.87 20.07 -5.84
N LYS A 308 32.03 19.50 -6.72
CA LYS A 308 31.85 19.96 -8.11
C LYS A 308 30.89 21.16 -8.15
N LYS A 309 31.31 22.22 -8.86
CA LYS A 309 30.56 23.46 -9.13
C LYS A 309 29.24 23.16 -9.84
N CYS A 310 28.14 23.73 -9.33
CA CYS A 310 26.88 23.91 -10.03
C CYS A 310 26.75 25.40 -10.37
N THR A 311 26.52 25.72 -11.63
CA THR A 311 26.44 27.08 -12.16
C THR A 311 25.06 27.65 -11.86
N THR A 312 24.98 28.63 -10.96
CA THR A 312 23.76 29.42 -10.71
C THR A 312 23.76 30.67 -11.59
N VAL A 313 22.70 30.83 -12.38
CA VAL A 313 22.38 32.08 -13.08
C VAL A 313 21.71 33.02 -12.08
N VAL A 314 22.32 34.17 -11.83
CA VAL A 314 21.76 35.25 -11.01
C VAL A 314 21.01 36.18 -11.96
N VAL A 315 19.71 36.36 -11.73
CA VAL A 315 18.89 37.36 -12.42
C VAL A 315 18.94 38.62 -11.56
N ASP A 316 19.52 39.67 -12.12
CA ASP A 316 19.60 41.00 -11.51
C ASP A 316 18.32 41.78 -11.84
N LEU A 317 17.71 42.39 -10.82
CA LEU A 317 16.43 43.10 -10.89
C LEU A 317 16.54 44.58 -10.49
N THR A 318 17.72 45.18 -10.61
CA THR A 318 17.87 46.63 -10.45
C THR A 318 18.30 47.28 -11.76
N ALA A 319 17.31 47.62 -12.58
CA ALA A 319 17.48 48.60 -13.65
C ALA A 319 16.39 49.66 -13.47
N ASP A 320 16.80 50.79 -12.88
CA ASP A 320 16.07 52.05 -12.90
C ASP A 320 15.73 52.42 -14.34
N SER A 321 14.46 52.75 -14.57
CA SER A 321 14.02 53.44 -15.78
C SER A 321 13.86 54.91 -15.42
N ASP A 322 14.80 55.71 -15.87
CA ASP A 322 14.66 57.15 -15.99
C ASP A 322 15.08 57.59 -17.40
N GLU A 323 14.22 58.44 -17.96
CA GLU A 323 14.36 59.36 -19.10
C GLU A 323 14.47 58.71 -20.52
N ASP A 324 13.76 59.19 -21.54
CA ASP A 324 13.63 60.58 -22.01
C ASP A 324 12.30 60.89 -22.74
N ALA A 325 11.93 62.18 -22.62
CA ALA A 325 11.31 63.10 -23.59
C ALA A 325 10.35 62.60 -24.69
#